data_AF-A0A0Q7BWG6-F1
#
_entry.id   AF-A0A0Q7BWG6-F1
#
_cell.length_a   1.000
_cell.length_b   1.000
_cell.length_c   1.000
_cell.angle_alpha   90.00
_cell.angle_beta   90.00
_cell.angle_gamma   90.00
#
_symmetry.space_group_name_H-M   'P 1'
#
loop_
_entity.id
_entity.type
_entity.pdbx_description
1 polymer ?
#
loop_
_entity_poly.entity_id
_entity_poly.type
_entity_poly.pdbx_seq_one_letter_code
_entity_poly.pdbx_strand_id
1 'polypeptide(L)'
;MALLILGMTQCPLCRQAIEAGQETISTTHFIESPDHPLWRYSDAAMHYGCFQTWDQRPLFVAEYNRLFGSRVWGNGTRHPMDDDGTVTTVSVAN
;
A
#
# COMPACT_ATOMS: atom_id res chain seq x y z
N MET A 1 -7.71 -3.20 6.05
CA MET A 1 -7.83 -3.47 4.60
C MET A 1 -9.10 -2.79 4.14
N ALA A 2 -8.99 -1.69 3.39
CA ALA A 2 -10.15 -1.06 2.79
C ALA A 2 -10.86 -2.00 1.83
N LEU A 3 -12.18 -2.04 1.92
CA LEU A 3 -13.02 -2.75 0.95
C LEU A 3 -12.95 -2.02 -0.39
N LEU A 4 -12.46 -2.69 -1.43
CA LEU A 4 -12.45 -2.18 -2.79
C LEU A 4 -13.78 -2.52 -3.48
N ILE A 5 -14.64 -1.52 -3.64
CA ILE A 5 -15.87 -1.60 -4.42
C ILE A 5 -15.63 -0.86 -5.74
N LEU A 6 -15.48 -1.62 -6.82
CA LEU A 6 -15.22 -1.06 -8.15
C LEU A 6 -16.37 -0.12 -8.58
N GLY A 7 -16.01 1.02 -9.18
CA GLY A 7 -16.92 2.10 -9.55
C GLY A 7 -17.37 2.99 -8.37
N MET A 8 -16.97 2.69 -7.13
CA MET A 8 -17.35 3.47 -5.93
C MET A 8 -16.15 3.92 -5.10
N THR A 9 -15.17 3.04 -4.87
CA THR A 9 -13.96 3.36 -4.12
C THR A 9 -13.14 4.39 -4.89
N GLN A 10 -12.87 5.54 -4.26
CA GLN A 10 -12.08 6.60 -4.84
C GLN A 10 -10.58 6.38 -4.58
N CYS A 11 -9.77 6.52 -5.62
CA CYS A 11 -8.32 6.61 -5.48
C CYS A 11 -7.97 7.91 -4.72
N PRO A 12 -7.29 7.85 -3.56
CA PRO A 12 -7.00 9.04 -2.76
C PRO A 12 -6.00 10.01 -3.42
N LEU A 13 -5.28 9.58 -4.46
CA LEU A 13 -4.30 10.38 -5.20
C LEU A 13 -4.96 11.27 -6.27
N CYS A 14 -5.83 10.69 -7.11
CA CYS A 14 -6.49 11.41 -8.21
C CYS A 14 -7.95 11.77 -7.96
N ARG A 15 -8.55 11.22 -6.89
CA ARG A 15 -9.97 11.38 -6.50
C ARG A 15 -10.99 10.84 -7.50
N GLN A 16 -10.56 10.03 -8.47
CA GLN A 16 -11.45 9.30 -9.38
C GLN A 16 -11.80 7.92 -8.83
N ALA A 17 -12.96 7.40 -9.20
CA ALA A 17 -13.34 6.03 -8.87
C ALA A 17 -12.36 5.03 -9.52
N ILE A 18 -12.10 3.93 -8.81
CA ILE A 18 -11.36 2.79 -9.34
C ILE A 18 -12.36 1.89 -10.05
N GLU A 19 -12.19 1.75 -11.36
CA GLU A 19 -13.06 0.98 -12.24
C GLU A 19 -12.55 -0.45 -12.46
N ALA A 20 -13.44 -1.32 -12.95
CA ALA A 20 -13.09 -2.68 -13.29
C ALA A 20 -11.99 -2.74 -14.37
N GLY A 21 -11.02 -3.66 -14.19
CA GLY A 21 -9.90 -3.83 -15.11
C GLY A 21 -8.77 -2.82 -14.94
N GLN A 22 -8.89 -1.85 -14.04
CA GLN A 22 -7.79 -0.95 -13.69
C GLN A 22 -6.85 -1.62 -12.68
N GLU A 23 -5.55 -1.57 -12.95
CA GLU A 23 -4.54 -2.04 -12.01
C GLU A 23 -4.51 -1.15 -10.76
N THR A 24 -4.36 -1.80 -9.62
CA THR A 24 -4.34 -1.12 -8.32
C THR A 24 -3.18 -1.60 -7.47
N ILE A 25 -2.74 -0.73 -6.57
CA ILE A 25 -2.06 -1.14 -5.36
C ILE A 25 -3.04 -1.04 -4.20
N SER A 26 -2.90 -1.91 -3.21
CA SER A 26 -3.65 -1.80 -1.97
C SER A 26 -2.78 -2.19 -0.80
N THR A 27 -2.96 -1.47 0.30
CA THR A 27 -2.29 -1.77 1.57
C THR A 27 -3.32 -2.01 2.64
N THR A 28 -2.98 -2.85 3.62
CA THR A 28 -3.70 -2.87 4.88
C THR A 28 -3.22 -1.71 5.74
N HIS A 29 -4.11 -1.17 6.57
CA HIS A 29 -3.76 -0.18 7.59
C HIS A 29 -2.44 -0.52 8.32
N PHE A 30 -1.44 0.35 8.16
CA PHE A 30 -0.11 0.18 8.76
C PHE A 30 0.42 1.43 9.49
N ILE A 31 -0.30 2.56 9.42
CA ILE A 31 0.08 3.81 10.10
C ILE A 31 -0.96 4.13 11.16
N GLU A 32 -0.59 4.06 12.44
CA GLU A 32 -1.56 4.21 13.54
C GLU A 32 -2.05 5.65 13.75
N SER A 33 -1.17 6.64 13.62
CA SER A 33 -1.48 8.04 13.95
C SER A 33 -2.19 8.77 12.80
N PRO A 34 -3.40 9.32 13.03
CA PRO A 34 -4.12 10.14 12.04
C PRO A 34 -3.39 11.42 11.62
N ASP A 35 -2.50 11.92 12.47
CA ASP A 35 -1.71 13.13 12.20
C ASP A 35 -0.55 12.87 11.24
N HIS A 36 -0.23 11.60 10.98
CA HIS A 36 0.83 11.24 10.04
C HIS A 36 0.41 11.64 8.61
N PRO A 37 1.23 12.37 7.83
CA PRO A 37 0.85 12.86 6.50
C PRO A 37 0.39 11.76 5.53
N LEU A 38 0.93 10.55 5.71
CA LEU A 38 0.60 9.39 4.89
C LEU A 38 -0.58 8.55 5.40
N TRP A 39 -1.16 8.88 6.55
CA TRP A 39 -2.17 8.06 7.23
C TRP A 39 -3.35 7.70 6.32
N ARG A 40 -3.87 8.68 5.58
CA ARG A 40 -5.00 8.52 4.65
C ARG A 40 -4.74 7.57 3.47
N TYR A 41 -3.49 7.19 3.23
CA TYR A 41 -3.09 6.26 2.17
C TYR A 41 -2.77 4.86 2.70
N SER A 42 -2.69 4.70 4.03
CA SER A 42 -2.20 3.47 4.68
C SER A 42 -3.19 2.32 4.71
N ASP A 43 -4.49 2.58 4.46
CA ASP A 43 -5.52 1.55 4.29
C ASP A 43 -6.38 1.92 3.08
N ALA A 44 -5.75 2.03 1.91
CA ALA A 44 -6.42 2.50 0.71
C ALA A 44 -6.04 1.66 -0.52
N ALA A 45 -6.98 1.58 -1.45
CA ALA A 45 -6.70 1.19 -2.82
C ALA A 45 -6.38 2.44 -3.64
N MET A 46 -5.35 2.36 -4.47
CA MET A 46 -4.89 3.42 -5.35
C MET A 46 -4.71 2.85 -6.75
N HIS A 47 -4.98 3.64 -7.80
CA HIS A 47 -4.59 3.26 -9.15
C HIS A 47 -3.08 3.04 -9.20
N TYR A 48 -2.64 1.95 -9.84
CA TYR A 48 -1.23 1.64 -9.99
C TYR A 48 -0.48 2.79 -10.66
N GLY A 49 -0.99 3.30 -11.78
CA GLY A 49 -0.40 4.43 -12.49
C GLY A 49 -0.32 5.73 -11.66
N CYS A 50 -1.30 6.00 -10.79
CA CYS A 50 -1.23 7.16 -9.90
C CYS A 50 -0.15 6.97 -8.83
N PHE A 51 0.01 5.77 -8.31
CA PHE A 51 1.07 5.48 -7.36
C PHE A 51 2.45 5.62 -8.01
N GLN A 52 2.62 5.13 -9.25
CA GLN A 52 3.88 5.22 -9.99
C GLN A 52 4.38 6.66 -10.20
N THR A 53 3.46 7.62 -10.35
CA THR A 53 3.79 9.03 -10.59
C THR A 53 3.71 9.89 -9.31
N TRP A 54 3.43 9.28 -8.16
CA TRP A 54 3.27 10.01 -6.92
C TRP A 54 4.63 10.36 -6.29
N ASP A 55 4.90 11.66 -6.13
CA ASP A 55 6.18 12.14 -5.59
C ASP A 55 6.51 11.60 -4.19
N GLN A 56 5.51 11.28 -3.37
CA GLN A 56 5.72 10.71 -2.02
C GLN A 56 5.82 9.19 -2.01
N ARG A 57 5.73 8.51 -3.16
CA ARG A 57 5.88 7.05 -3.26
C ARG A 57 7.12 6.52 -2.55
N PRO A 58 8.35 7.07 -2.75
CA PRO A 58 9.52 6.54 -2.06
C PRO A 58 9.40 6.61 -0.53
N LEU A 59 8.81 7.70 -0.01
CA LEU A 59 8.56 7.85 1.42
C LEU A 59 7.51 6.84 1.91
N PHE A 60 6.46 6.60 1.14
CA PHE A 60 5.42 5.62 1.46
C PHE A 60 5.96 4.20 1.49
N VAL A 61 6.73 3.78 0.48
CA VAL A 61 7.38 2.46 0.43
C VAL A 61 8.33 2.28 1.62
N ALA A 62 9.16 3.28 1.90
CA ALA A 62 10.07 3.25 3.04
C ALA A 62 9.32 3.09 4.37
N GLU A 63 8.24 3.84 4.57
CA GLU A 63 7.45 3.80 5.80
C GLU A 63 6.68 2.48 5.95
N TYR A 64 6.12 1.95 4.86
CA TYR A 64 5.50 0.63 4.84
C TYR A 64 6.50 -0.46 5.24
N ASN A 65 7.69 -0.47 4.63
CA ASN A 65 8.73 -1.45 4.93
C ASN A 65 9.24 -1.34 6.37
N ARG A 66 9.37 -0.12 6.88
CA ARG A 66 9.78 0.15 8.26
C ARG A 66 8.75 -0.36 9.26
N LEU A 67 7.46 -0.10 9.03
CA LEU A 67 6.40 -0.39 10.00
C LEU A 67 5.80 -1.80 9.88
N PHE A 68 5.71 -2.34 8.67
CA PHE A 68 4.98 -3.56 8.36
C PHE A 68 5.80 -4.58 7.58
N GLY A 69 6.45 -4.15 6.48
CA GLY A 69 7.12 -5.07 5.55
C GLY A 69 8.31 -5.84 6.12
N SER A 70 8.93 -5.32 7.19
CA SER A 70 10.02 -5.96 7.92
C SER A 70 9.56 -6.93 9.03
N ARG A 71 8.26 -6.99 9.35
CA ARG A 71 7.73 -7.90 10.37
C ARG A 71 7.86 -9.34 9.90
N VAL A 72 8.40 -10.19 10.76
CA VAL A 72 8.43 -11.65 10.56
C VAL A 72 7.15 -12.24 11.13
N TRP A 73 6.38 -12.88 10.28
CA TRP A 73 5.12 -13.52 10.64
C TRP A 73 5.37 -14.92 11.20
N GLY A 74 4.39 -15.50 11.90
CA GLY A 74 4.56 -16.79 12.59
C GLY A 74 4.90 -17.99 11.69
N ASN A 75 4.80 -17.82 10.37
CA ASN A 75 5.20 -18.77 9.33
C ASN A 75 6.64 -18.52 8.80
N GLY A 76 7.40 -17.61 9.42
CA GLY A 76 8.75 -17.25 9.00
C GLY A 76 8.84 -16.42 7.72
N THR A 77 7.76 -15.78 7.26
CA THR A 77 7.81 -14.87 6.10
C THR A 77 7.82 -13.42 6.52
N ARG A 78 8.30 -12.54 5.63
CA ARG A 78 8.10 -11.08 5.66
C ARG A 78 7.44 -10.62 4.37
N HIS A 79 6.81 -9.45 4.40
CA HIS A 79 6.05 -8.92 3.26
C HIS A 79 6.48 -7.52 2.85
N PRO A 80 7.72 -7.33 2.34
CA PRO A 80 8.19 -6.02 1.92
C PRO A 80 7.46 -5.54 0.66
N MET A 81 7.43 -4.23 0.50
CA MET A 81 6.96 -3.53 -0.69
C MET A 81 8.17 -3.10 -1.53
N ASP A 82 8.16 -3.41 -2.82
CA ASP A 82 9.13 -2.94 -3.79
C ASP A 82 8.86 -1.48 -4.19
N ASP A 83 9.79 -0.85 -4.89
CA ASP A 83 9.69 0.57 -5.29
C ASP A 83 8.47 0.88 -6.17
N ASP A 84 7.92 -0.14 -6.85
CA ASP A 84 6.72 -0.02 -7.66
C ASP A 84 5.40 -0.24 -6.88
N GLY A 85 5.49 -0.52 -5.58
CA GLY A 85 4.32 -0.76 -4.73
C GLY A 85 3.86 -2.22 -4.68
N THR A 86 4.53 -3.13 -5.38
CA THR A 86 4.28 -4.57 -5.29
C THR A 86 4.72 -5.08 -3.93
N VAL A 87 3.81 -5.76 -3.22
CA VAL A 87 4.14 -6.44 -1.95
C VAL A 87 4.52 -7.88 -2.24
N THR A 88 5.76 -8.25 -1.95
CA THR A 88 6.27 -9.61 -2.17
C THR A 88 6.25 -10.42 -0.89
N THR A 89 6.25 -11.75 -0.99
CA THR A 89 6.44 -12.63 0.17
C THR A 89 7.85 -13.19 0.14
N VAL A 90 8.61 -12.94 1.20
CA VAL A 90 9.99 -13.40 1.33
C VAL A 90 10.11 -14.33 2.54
N SER A 91 10.60 -15.55 2.32
CA SER A 91 10.94 -16.47 3.40
C SER A 91 12.20 -16.03 4.13
N VAL A 92 12.15 -16.01 5.45
CA VAL A 92 13.30 -15.79 6.32
C VAL A 92 13.78 -17.18 6.73
N ALA A 93 14.59 -17.81 5.88
CA ALA A 93 15.26 -19.05 6.26
C ALA A 93 16.24 -18.74 7.40
N ASN A 94 16.16 -19.51 8.50
CA ASN A 94 17.20 -19.52 9.53
C ASN A 94 18.45 -20.21 8.99
#